data_AF-A0A1I8PG82-F1
#
_entry.id   AF-A0A1I8PG82-F1
#
_cell.length_a   1.000
_cell.length_b   1.000
_cell.length_c   1.000
_cell.angle_alpha   90.00
_cell.angle_beta   90.00
_cell.angle_gamma   90.00
#
_symmetry.space_group_name_H-M   'P 1'
#
loop_
_entity.id
_entity.type
_entity.pdbx_description
1 polymer ?
#
loop_
_entity_poly.entity_id
_entity_poly.type
_entity_poly.pdbx_seq_one_letter_code
_entity_poly.pdbx_strand_id
1 'polypeptide(L)'
;MPPYDNPEIQPNEDVYRLGQYGYQMKDRIYLARFYYRASRNLEETKLLIEANYHFRSKHPNVFFNRDPDSDSIQQSTEFFHMVTLPGLTTDNSRVTLVKLKSTDANMMHHIEDVKYLFTFYDYRVSLPDVVENGKPYIVNGVIQIVDMKGITMRHAAKTSFTILAAAIKYLQKCCPSTLKGLHLVNCPSYINRLFAW
;
A
#
# COMPACT_ATOMS: atom_id res chain seq x y z
N MET A 1 -8.88 5.49 26.15
CA MET A 1 -9.56 4.39 25.43
C MET A 1 -8.64 3.92 24.31
N PRO A 2 -8.46 2.60 24.11
CA PRO A 2 -7.80 2.09 22.91
C PRO A 2 -8.58 2.55 21.66
N PRO A 3 -7.92 2.90 20.55
CA PRO A 3 -8.55 3.46 19.34
C PRO A 3 -9.39 2.45 18.52
N TYR A 4 -9.79 1.34 19.14
CA TYR A 4 -10.53 0.24 18.50
C TYR A 4 -12.00 0.17 18.92
N ASP A 5 -12.39 0.91 19.96
CA ASP A 5 -13.79 1.01 20.42
C ASP A 5 -14.54 2.13 19.67
N ASN A 6 -14.46 2.17 18.33
CA ASN A 6 -15.36 3.04 17.55
C ASN A 6 -16.61 2.23 17.17
N PRO A 7 -17.74 2.39 17.88
CA PRO A 7 -18.96 1.61 17.65
C PRO A 7 -19.64 1.88 16.30
N GLU A 8 -19.16 2.86 15.52
CA GLU A 8 -19.69 3.19 14.19
C GLU A 8 -19.10 2.32 13.06
N ILE A 9 -18.07 1.51 13.33
CA ILE A 9 -17.43 0.67 12.31
C ILE A 9 -18.18 -0.67 12.18
N GLN A 10 -19.18 -0.72 11.30
CA GLN A 10 -19.95 -1.95 11.09
C GLN A 10 -19.21 -2.97 10.21
N PRO A 11 -19.21 -4.27 10.55
CA PRO A 11 -18.62 -5.33 9.74
C PRO A 11 -19.19 -5.38 8.31
N ASN A 12 -18.35 -5.61 7.31
CA ASN A 12 -18.80 -5.81 5.93
C ASN A 12 -19.48 -7.19 5.79
N GLU A 13 -20.82 -7.23 5.69
CA GLU A 13 -21.59 -8.48 5.62
C GLU A 13 -21.15 -9.41 4.48
N ASP A 14 -20.72 -8.86 3.34
CA ASP A 14 -20.26 -9.69 2.22
C ASP A 14 -18.93 -10.38 2.54
N VAL A 15 -18.04 -9.74 3.30
CA VAL A 15 -16.76 -10.32 3.74
C VAL A 15 -16.98 -11.39 4.81
N TYR A 16 -18.02 -11.22 5.63
CA TYR A 16 -18.40 -12.20 6.66
C TYR A 16 -18.77 -13.57 6.06
N ARG A 17 -19.55 -13.59 4.97
CA ARG A 17 -19.92 -14.85 4.28
C ARG A 17 -18.70 -15.59 3.70
N LEU A 18 -17.61 -14.87 3.46
CA LEU A 18 -16.38 -15.38 2.86
C LEU A 18 -15.43 -15.99 3.91
N GLY A 19 -15.67 -15.75 5.20
CA GLY A 19 -14.78 -16.11 6.30
C GLY A 19 -14.80 -17.58 6.74
N GLN A 20 -15.67 -18.43 6.17
CA GLN A 20 -15.82 -19.83 6.61
C GLN A 20 -14.91 -20.85 5.90
N TYR A 21 -13.94 -20.41 5.06
CA TYR A 21 -13.32 -21.29 4.05
C TYR A 21 -11.78 -21.34 3.94
N GLY A 22 -11.01 -21.09 5.02
CA GLY A 22 -9.55 -21.35 5.01
C GLY A 22 -8.74 -20.51 3.99
N TYR A 23 -7.74 -21.08 3.30
CA TYR A 23 -6.84 -20.35 2.35
C TYR A 23 -7.59 -19.55 1.26
N GLN A 24 -8.82 -19.97 0.91
CA GLN A 24 -9.74 -19.25 0.02
C GLN A 24 -10.15 -17.86 0.55
N MET A 25 -9.96 -17.60 1.86
CA MET A 25 -10.27 -16.33 2.51
C MET A 25 -9.39 -15.18 2.00
N LYS A 26 -8.10 -15.41 1.72
CA LYS A 26 -7.19 -14.35 1.25
C LYS A 26 -7.58 -13.85 -0.13
N ASP A 27 -7.84 -14.77 -1.06
CA ASP A 27 -8.30 -14.44 -2.42
C ASP A 27 -9.65 -13.71 -2.38
N ARG A 28 -10.57 -14.17 -1.52
CA ARG A 28 -11.88 -13.54 -1.34
C ARG A 28 -11.77 -12.13 -0.77
N ILE A 29 -10.90 -11.89 0.21
CA ILE A 29 -10.66 -10.53 0.76
C ILE A 29 -10.04 -9.64 -0.32
N TYR A 30 -9.06 -10.15 -1.06
CA TYR A 30 -8.41 -9.42 -2.14
C TYR A 30 -9.42 -8.99 -3.21
N LEU A 31 -10.29 -9.90 -3.66
CA LEU A 31 -11.36 -9.61 -4.63
C LEU A 31 -12.43 -8.66 -4.05
N ALA A 32 -12.82 -8.83 -2.78
CA ALA A 32 -13.78 -7.97 -2.13
C ALA A 32 -13.33 -6.51 -2.09
N ARG A 33 -12.02 -6.24 -1.94
CA ARG A 33 -11.48 -4.87 -1.99
C ARG A 33 -11.76 -4.20 -3.33
N PHE A 34 -11.56 -4.90 -4.45
CA PHE A 34 -11.90 -4.36 -5.77
C PHE A 34 -13.38 -4.02 -5.87
N TYR A 35 -14.25 -4.91 -5.37
CA TYR A 35 -15.69 -4.71 -5.37
C TYR A 35 -16.10 -3.49 -4.54
N TYR A 36 -15.56 -3.33 -3.32
CA TYR A 36 -15.83 -2.15 -2.49
C TYR A 36 -15.27 -0.87 -3.08
N ARG A 37 -14.06 -0.92 -3.64
CA ARG A 37 -13.44 0.23 -4.33
C ARG A 37 -14.26 0.68 -5.54
N ALA A 38 -14.89 -0.25 -6.25
CA ALA A 38 -15.81 0.00 -7.35
C ALA A 38 -17.25 0.28 -6.89
N SER A 39 -17.45 0.71 -5.64
CA SER A 39 -18.78 1.03 -5.09
C SER A 39 -19.81 -0.10 -5.27
N ARG A 40 -19.36 -1.36 -5.21
CA ARG A 40 -20.17 -2.57 -5.42
C ARG A 40 -20.73 -2.73 -6.86
N ASN A 41 -20.17 -2.03 -7.84
CA ASN A 41 -20.49 -2.20 -9.25
C ASN A 41 -19.65 -3.32 -9.89
N LEU A 42 -20.32 -4.37 -10.40
CA LEU A 42 -19.64 -5.56 -10.92
C LEU A 42 -18.83 -5.27 -12.20
N GLU A 43 -19.32 -4.44 -13.11
CA GLU A 43 -18.61 -4.14 -14.35
C GLU A 43 -17.38 -3.27 -14.09
N GLU A 44 -17.50 -2.26 -13.22
CA GLU A 44 -16.35 -1.48 -12.78
C GLU A 44 -15.32 -2.32 -12.02
N THR A 45 -15.78 -3.30 -11.25
CA THR A 45 -14.91 -4.25 -10.53
C THR A 45 -14.05 -5.05 -11.52
N LYS A 46 -14.66 -5.60 -12.58
CA LYS A 46 -13.94 -6.36 -13.61
C LYS A 46 -12.88 -5.48 -14.29
N LEU A 47 -13.26 -4.28 -14.71
CA LEU A 47 -12.34 -3.33 -15.35
C LEU A 47 -11.16 -2.97 -14.43
N LEU A 48 -11.41 -2.78 -13.13
CA LEU A 48 -10.35 -2.47 -12.18
C LEU A 48 -9.41 -3.65 -11.94
N ILE A 49 -9.93 -4.88 -11.91
CA ILE A 49 -9.12 -6.11 -11.83
C ILE A 49 -8.24 -6.26 -13.08
N GLU A 50 -8.81 -6.08 -14.27
CA GLU A 50 -8.06 -6.11 -15.53
C GLU A 50 -6.96 -5.04 -15.55
N ALA A 51 -7.30 -3.81 -15.14
CA ALA A 51 -6.33 -2.73 -15.02
C ALA A 51 -5.19 -3.05 -14.04
N ASN A 52 -5.50 -3.73 -12.92
CA ASN A 52 -4.49 -4.19 -11.95
C ASN A 52 -3.49 -5.15 -12.61
N TYR A 53 -3.99 -6.23 -13.22
CA TYR A 53 -3.13 -7.26 -13.82
C TYR A 53 -2.37 -6.75 -15.04
N HIS A 54 -3.01 -5.95 -15.90
CA HIS A 54 -2.37 -5.31 -17.04
C HIS A 54 -1.28 -4.33 -16.62
N PHE A 55 -1.50 -3.58 -15.55
CA PHE A 55 -0.45 -2.69 -15.04
C PHE A 55 0.75 -3.49 -14.54
N ARG A 56 0.51 -4.56 -13.78
CA ARG A 56 1.57 -5.42 -13.25
C ARG A 56 2.37 -6.10 -14.35
N SER A 57 1.70 -6.62 -15.39
CA SER A 57 2.38 -7.27 -16.52
C SER A 57 3.28 -6.31 -17.31
N LYS A 58 2.93 -5.02 -17.36
CA LYS A 58 3.76 -3.96 -17.97
C LYS A 58 4.94 -3.49 -17.13
N HIS A 59 4.98 -3.83 -15.84
CA HIS A 59 6.05 -3.42 -14.91
C HIS A 59 6.62 -4.65 -14.16
N PRO A 60 7.12 -5.66 -14.88
CA PRO A 60 7.56 -6.92 -14.27
C PRO A 60 8.74 -6.72 -13.30
N ASN A 61 9.58 -5.71 -13.52
CA ASN A 61 10.69 -5.35 -12.63
C ASN A 61 10.24 -4.97 -11.20
N VAL A 62 8.99 -4.53 -11.03
CA VAL A 62 8.41 -4.19 -9.72
C VAL A 62 7.52 -5.30 -9.17
N PHE A 63 6.75 -5.98 -10.02
CA PHE A 63 5.68 -6.86 -9.55
C PHE A 63 5.97 -8.36 -9.68
N PHE A 64 7.01 -8.76 -10.41
CA PHE A 64 7.33 -10.18 -10.67
C PHE A 64 8.61 -10.57 -9.93
N ASN A 65 8.81 -11.88 -9.75
CA ASN A 65 9.99 -12.46 -9.07
C ASN A 65 10.29 -11.78 -7.72
N ARG A 66 9.25 -11.72 -6.88
CA ARG A 66 9.33 -11.10 -5.55
C ARG A 66 9.60 -12.18 -4.53
N ASP A 67 10.83 -12.22 -4.06
CA ASP A 67 11.27 -13.10 -2.97
C ASP A 67 11.44 -12.24 -1.71
N PRO A 68 10.60 -12.41 -0.68
CA PRO A 68 10.70 -11.62 0.55
C PRO A 68 11.98 -11.90 1.35
N ASP A 69 12.66 -13.02 1.08
CA ASP A 69 13.87 -13.43 1.79
C ASP A 69 15.16 -13.05 1.04
N SER A 70 15.05 -12.39 -0.13
CA SER A 70 16.22 -12.00 -0.92
C SER A 70 17.08 -10.95 -0.21
N ASP A 71 18.38 -10.97 -0.49
CA ASP A 71 19.34 -9.99 0.04
C ASP A 71 18.92 -8.54 -0.28
N SER A 72 18.34 -8.31 -1.46
CA SER A 72 17.86 -6.97 -1.86
C SER A 72 16.72 -6.48 -0.97
N ILE A 73 15.79 -7.36 -0.61
CA ILE A 73 14.68 -7.02 0.28
C ILE A 73 15.18 -6.82 1.71
N GLN A 74 16.08 -7.67 2.19
CA GLN A 74 16.72 -7.49 3.50
C GLN A 74 17.42 -6.13 3.59
N GLN A 75 18.16 -5.72 2.55
CA GLN A 75 18.77 -4.39 2.47
C GLN A 75 17.74 -3.26 2.49
N SER A 76 16.64 -3.38 1.74
CA SER A 76 15.54 -2.41 1.80
C SER A 76 14.95 -2.29 3.20
N THR A 77 14.82 -3.41 3.92
CA THR A 77 14.34 -3.39 5.30
C THR A 77 15.31 -2.66 6.24
N GLU A 78 16.63 -2.71 5.99
CA GLU A 78 17.64 -1.95 6.75
C GLU A 78 17.73 -0.48 6.32
N PHE A 79 17.30 -0.15 5.10
CA PHE A 79 17.30 1.22 4.59
C PHE A 79 16.12 2.05 5.12
N PHE A 80 14.90 1.50 5.14
CA PHE A 80 13.72 2.21 5.63
C PHE A 80 12.76 1.35 6.46
N HIS A 81 12.05 2.02 7.35
CA HIS A 81 10.88 1.48 8.02
C HIS A 81 9.65 1.61 7.12
N MET A 82 8.88 0.53 7.01
CA MET A 82 7.51 0.54 6.52
C MET A 82 6.61 -0.07 7.59
N VAL A 83 5.72 0.73 8.16
CA VAL A 83 4.91 0.33 9.32
C VAL A 83 3.46 0.73 9.10
N THR A 84 2.56 -0.23 9.22
CA THR A 84 1.12 0.06 9.34
C THR A 84 0.83 0.50 10.77
N LEU A 85 0.27 1.71 10.92
CA LEU A 85 0.00 2.28 12.24
C LEU A 85 -1.20 1.58 12.91
N PRO A 86 -1.20 1.48 14.25
CA PRO A 86 -2.33 0.97 15.00
C PRO A 86 -3.55 1.89 14.87
N GLY A 87 -4.75 1.30 14.99
CA GLY A 87 -6.02 2.04 14.87
C GLY A 87 -6.39 2.45 13.43
N LEU A 88 -7.59 2.98 13.30
CA LEU A 88 -8.13 3.56 12.07
C LEU A 88 -8.34 5.05 12.25
N THR A 89 -8.32 5.80 11.17
CA THR A 89 -8.80 7.19 11.16
C THR A 89 -10.32 7.23 11.34
N THR A 90 -10.86 8.42 11.62
CA THR A 90 -12.31 8.63 11.78
C THR A 90 -13.13 8.29 10.54
N ASP A 91 -12.54 8.34 9.35
CA ASP A 91 -13.16 7.92 8.08
C ASP A 91 -12.94 6.43 7.76
N ASN A 92 -12.49 5.63 8.74
CA ASN A 92 -12.16 4.22 8.62
C ASN A 92 -11.10 3.94 7.54
N SER A 93 -10.06 4.76 7.49
CA SER A 93 -8.89 4.53 6.63
C SER A 93 -7.72 3.97 7.43
N ARG A 94 -6.92 3.11 6.78
CA ARG A 94 -5.68 2.58 7.37
C ARG A 94 -4.50 3.48 7.03
N VAL A 95 -3.66 3.78 8.01
CA VAL A 95 -2.45 4.60 7.79
C VAL A 95 -1.20 3.72 7.75
N THR A 96 -0.36 3.91 6.74
CA THR A 96 0.98 3.31 6.65
C THR A 96 2.02 4.41 6.60
N LEU A 97 3.06 4.30 7.44
CA LEU A 97 4.21 5.20 7.49
C LEU A 97 5.42 4.56 6.82
N VAL A 98 6.08 5.33 5.95
CA VAL A 98 7.42 5.03 5.44
C VAL A 98 8.38 6.08 5.95
N LYS A 99 9.53 5.65 6.49
CA LYS A 99 10.55 6.54 7.05
C LYS A 99 11.94 5.93 6.91
N LEU A 100 12.95 6.73 6.58
CA LEU A 100 14.34 6.25 6.55
C LEU A 100 14.82 5.73 7.92
N LYS A 101 15.47 4.57 7.92
CA LYS A 101 16.30 4.06 9.02
C LYS A 101 17.69 4.66 8.94
N SER A 102 18.25 4.68 7.73
CA SER A 102 19.56 5.23 7.42
C SER A 102 19.44 6.36 6.40
N THR A 103 20.24 7.40 6.57
CA THR A 103 20.36 8.51 5.61
C THR A 103 21.49 8.29 4.60
N ASP A 104 22.15 7.14 4.61
CA ASP A 104 23.16 6.80 3.62
C ASP A 104 22.48 6.40 2.30
N ALA A 105 22.54 7.31 1.32
CA ALA A 105 21.98 7.08 0.00
C ALA A 105 22.66 5.92 -0.76
N ASN A 106 23.79 5.39 -0.30
CA ASN A 106 24.39 4.17 -0.85
C ASN A 106 23.57 2.92 -0.58
N MET A 107 22.78 2.92 0.49
CA MET A 107 21.86 1.81 0.82
C MET A 107 20.58 1.82 -0.01
N MET A 108 20.33 2.90 -0.77
CA MET A 108 19.12 3.03 -1.58
C MET A 108 19.25 2.24 -2.89
N HIS A 109 18.29 1.34 -3.11
CA HIS A 109 18.11 0.55 -4.33
C HIS A 109 16.69 0.75 -4.84
N HIS A 110 16.41 1.92 -5.40
CA HIS A 110 15.04 2.44 -5.62
C HIS A 110 14.03 1.42 -6.20
N ILE A 111 14.42 0.62 -7.20
CA ILE A 111 13.50 -0.36 -7.80
C ILE A 111 13.18 -1.50 -6.83
N GLU A 112 14.19 -2.01 -6.12
CA GLU A 112 14.03 -3.06 -5.11
C GLU A 112 13.25 -2.51 -3.89
N ASP A 113 13.51 -1.27 -3.49
CA ASP A 113 12.75 -0.58 -2.45
C ASP A 113 11.25 -0.48 -2.80
N VAL A 114 10.94 -0.09 -4.04
CA VAL A 114 9.55 -0.02 -4.54
C VAL A 114 8.92 -1.41 -4.65
N LYS A 115 9.68 -2.43 -5.06
CA LYS A 115 9.25 -3.83 -5.06
C LYS A 115 8.91 -4.31 -3.66
N TYR A 116 9.74 -3.97 -2.66
CA TYR A 116 9.48 -4.28 -1.25
C TYR A 116 8.19 -3.61 -0.77
N LEU A 117 8.03 -2.29 -1.03
CA LEU A 117 6.81 -1.55 -0.70
C LEU A 117 5.56 -2.26 -1.25
N PHE A 118 5.57 -2.66 -2.53
CA PHE A 118 4.42 -3.32 -3.13
C PHE A 118 4.21 -4.77 -2.67
N THR A 119 5.27 -5.46 -2.25
CA THR A 119 5.16 -6.78 -1.61
C THR A 119 4.44 -6.66 -0.26
N PHE A 120 4.84 -5.70 0.55
CA PHE A 120 4.16 -5.40 1.81
C PHE A 120 2.70 -5.00 1.58
N TYR A 121 2.44 -4.12 0.61
CA TYR A 121 1.08 -3.72 0.27
C TYR A 121 0.21 -4.90 -0.13
N ASP A 122 0.68 -5.77 -1.03
CA ASP A 122 -0.04 -6.96 -1.49
C ASP A 122 -0.35 -7.90 -0.32
N TYR A 123 0.62 -8.13 0.56
CA TYR A 123 0.41 -8.89 1.78
C TYR A 123 -0.69 -8.26 2.65
N ARG A 124 -0.64 -6.95 2.90
CA ARG A 124 -1.64 -6.25 3.72
C ARG A 124 -3.04 -6.33 3.12
N VAL A 125 -3.20 -6.12 1.81
CA VAL A 125 -4.52 -6.17 1.16
C VAL A 125 -5.06 -7.59 1.00
N SER A 126 -4.22 -8.62 1.11
CA SER A 126 -4.66 -10.02 1.16
C SER A 126 -5.25 -10.44 2.52
N LEU A 127 -5.15 -9.56 3.53
CA LEU A 127 -5.61 -9.82 4.90
C LEU A 127 -6.75 -8.87 5.30
N PRO A 128 -7.56 -9.24 6.31
CA PRO A 128 -8.46 -8.29 6.96
C PRO A 128 -7.67 -7.11 7.53
N ASP A 129 -8.28 -5.93 7.52
CA ASP A 129 -7.67 -4.77 8.19
C ASP A 129 -7.90 -4.82 9.69
N VAL A 130 -9.11 -5.19 10.11
CA VAL A 130 -9.50 -5.39 11.50
C VAL A 130 -10.23 -6.72 11.59
N VAL A 131 -10.07 -7.43 12.71
CA VAL A 131 -10.89 -8.59 13.05
C VAL A 131 -11.52 -8.31 14.40
N GLU A 132 -12.84 -8.15 14.43
CA GLU A 132 -13.59 -7.85 15.65
C GLU A 132 -14.65 -8.92 15.86
N ASN A 133 -14.66 -9.56 17.04
CA ASN A 133 -15.57 -10.68 17.35
C ASN A 133 -15.55 -11.80 16.28
N GLY A 134 -14.38 -12.09 15.73
CA GLY A 134 -14.19 -13.09 14.66
C GLY A 134 -14.65 -12.64 13.27
N LYS A 135 -15.05 -11.37 13.09
CA LYS A 135 -15.53 -10.82 11.83
C LYS A 135 -14.45 -9.98 11.14
N PRO A 136 -14.04 -10.32 9.90
CA PRO A 136 -13.08 -9.52 9.15
C PRO A 136 -13.71 -8.22 8.65
N TYR A 137 -12.97 -7.13 8.76
CA TYR A 137 -13.35 -5.80 8.29
C TYR A 137 -12.33 -5.28 7.27
N ILE A 138 -12.83 -4.66 6.21
CA ILE A 138 -12.03 -4.01 5.17
C ILE A 138 -12.25 -2.50 5.30
N VAL A 139 -11.16 -1.75 5.38
CA VAL A 139 -11.18 -0.28 5.51
C VAL A 139 -11.70 0.41 4.26
N ASN A 140 -12.18 1.64 4.41
CA ASN A 140 -12.65 2.49 3.30
C ASN A 140 -11.52 2.92 2.36
N GLY A 141 -10.27 2.84 2.81
CA GLY A 141 -9.10 3.13 2.01
C GLY A 141 -7.82 3.19 2.84
N VAL A 142 -6.75 3.61 2.17
CA VAL A 142 -5.41 3.70 2.75
C VAL A 142 -4.84 5.11 2.63
N ILE A 143 -4.14 5.53 3.67
CA ILE A 143 -3.37 6.77 3.72
C ILE A 143 -1.90 6.39 3.82
N GLN A 144 -1.09 6.86 2.88
CA GLN A 144 0.35 6.70 2.92
C GLN A 144 1.00 7.98 3.45
N ILE A 145 1.80 7.85 4.49
CA ILE A 145 2.67 8.91 4.99
C ILE A 145 4.11 8.57 4.63
N VAL A 146 4.83 9.52 4.05
CA VAL A 146 6.26 9.40 3.78
C VAL A 146 6.97 10.50 4.57
N ASP A 147 7.69 10.11 5.61
CA ASP A 147 8.60 11.02 6.32
C ASP A 147 9.90 11.15 5.53
N MET A 148 10.06 12.31 4.90
CA MET A 148 11.20 12.63 4.04
C MET A 148 12.38 13.21 4.84
N LYS A 149 12.33 13.22 6.18
CA LYS A 149 13.46 13.66 7.00
C LYS A 149 14.69 12.80 6.68
N GLY A 150 15.79 13.47 6.30
CA GLY A 150 17.04 12.81 5.95
C GLY A 150 17.17 12.42 4.48
N ILE A 151 16.12 12.61 3.66
CA ILE A 151 16.25 12.53 2.20
C ILE A 151 17.14 13.67 1.72
N THR A 152 18.11 13.34 0.88
CA THR A 152 19.12 14.26 0.35
C THR A 152 19.07 14.31 -1.18
N MET A 153 19.77 15.25 -1.80
CA MET A 153 19.89 15.31 -3.27
C MET A 153 20.51 14.04 -3.86
N ARG A 154 21.36 13.34 -3.10
CA ARG A 154 21.96 12.06 -3.54
C ARG A 154 20.91 10.96 -3.65
N HIS A 155 19.95 10.91 -2.73
CA HIS A 155 18.80 10.02 -2.85
C HIS A 155 17.97 10.38 -4.09
N ALA A 156 17.66 11.67 -4.27
CA ALA A 156 16.90 12.14 -5.44
C ALA A 156 17.58 11.79 -6.77
N ALA A 157 18.91 11.86 -6.85
CA ALA A 157 19.67 11.48 -8.05
C ALA A 157 19.62 9.97 -8.34
N LYS A 158 19.42 9.12 -7.31
CA LYS A 158 19.27 7.66 -7.45
C LYS A 158 17.83 7.22 -7.71
N THR A 159 16.86 8.10 -7.49
CA THR A 159 15.45 7.82 -7.74
C THR A 159 15.18 7.68 -9.23
N SER A 160 14.60 6.54 -9.63
CA SER A 160 14.01 6.41 -10.96
C SER A 160 12.64 7.06 -10.99
N PHE A 161 12.53 8.24 -11.59
CA PHE A 161 11.27 8.98 -11.71
C PHE A 161 10.20 8.22 -12.50
N THR A 162 10.60 7.43 -13.50
CA THR A 162 9.68 6.56 -14.25
C THR A 162 9.01 5.54 -13.33
N ILE A 163 9.78 4.91 -12.45
CA ILE A 163 9.27 3.91 -11.50
C ILE A 163 8.43 4.57 -10.41
N LEU A 164 8.86 5.75 -9.92
CA LEU A 164 8.07 6.51 -8.95
C LEU A 164 6.71 6.93 -9.50
N ALA A 165 6.67 7.47 -10.73
CA ALA A 165 5.44 7.85 -11.40
C ALA A 165 4.53 6.64 -11.66
N ALA A 166 5.11 5.50 -12.06
CA ALA A 166 4.38 4.25 -12.22
C ALA A 166 3.78 3.77 -10.88
N ALA A 167 4.55 3.82 -9.79
CA ALA A 167 4.08 3.44 -8.46
C ALA A 167 2.91 4.31 -7.98
N ILE A 168 3.00 5.64 -8.13
CA ILE A 168 1.92 6.57 -7.78
C ILE A 168 0.67 6.29 -8.64
N LYS A 169 0.84 6.12 -9.95
CA LYS A 169 -0.26 5.78 -10.87
C LYS A 169 -0.94 4.48 -10.47
N TYR A 170 -0.16 3.45 -10.12
CA TYR A 170 -0.69 2.18 -9.67
C TYR A 170 -1.56 2.32 -8.41
N LEU A 171 -1.04 3.00 -7.37
CA LEU A 171 -1.77 3.23 -6.12
C LEU A 171 -3.09 3.95 -6.37
N GLN A 172 -3.07 4.97 -7.22
CA GLN A 172 -4.25 5.78 -7.53
C GLN A 172 -5.27 5.06 -8.39
N LYS A 173 -4.85 4.30 -9.42
CA LYS A 173 -5.76 3.84 -10.48
C LYS A 173 -5.98 2.33 -10.54
N CYS A 174 -5.05 1.53 -10.04
CA CYS A 174 -5.02 0.09 -10.28
C CYS A 174 -5.08 -0.75 -9.01
N CYS A 175 -4.66 -0.22 -7.86
CA CYS A 175 -4.62 -0.96 -6.59
C CYS A 175 -6.03 -1.42 -6.13
N PRO A 176 -6.17 -2.59 -5.47
CA PRO A 176 -7.44 -3.04 -4.90
C PRO A 176 -8.03 -2.09 -3.85
N SER A 177 -7.20 -1.37 -3.10
CA SER A 177 -7.66 -0.42 -2.08
C SER A 177 -7.60 1.01 -2.62
N THR A 178 -8.52 1.86 -2.16
CA THR A 178 -8.56 3.28 -2.51
C THR A 178 -7.46 4.03 -1.78
N LEU A 179 -6.54 4.69 -2.50
CA LEU A 179 -5.62 5.67 -1.90
C LEU A 179 -6.40 6.93 -1.54
N LYS A 180 -6.57 7.19 -0.23
CA LYS A 180 -7.28 8.36 0.31
C LYS A 180 -6.37 9.56 0.49
N GLY A 181 -5.08 9.33 0.73
CA GLY A 181 -4.10 10.38 0.87
C GLY A 181 -2.67 9.87 0.71
N LEU A 182 -1.81 10.70 0.12
CA LEU A 182 -0.36 10.55 0.11
C LEU A 182 0.22 11.82 0.73
N HIS A 183 0.74 11.71 1.95
CA HIS A 183 1.28 12.84 2.70
C HIS A 183 2.80 12.76 2.74
N LEU A 184 3.46 13.75 2.15
CA LEU A 184 4.90 13.93 2.27
C LEU A 184 5.17 14.90 3.42
N VAL A 185 5.77 14.42 4.51
CA VAL A 185 6.11 15.24 5.68
C VAL A 185 7.61 15.43 5.77
N ASN A 186 8.07 16.53 6.38
CA ASN A 186 9.48 16.93 6.39
C ASN A 186 10.10 16.99 4.99
N CYS A 187 9.29 17.32 3.98
CA CYS A 187 9.69 17.35 2.57
C CYS A 187 10.77 18.42 2.34
N PRO A 188 11.95 18.06 1.80
CA PRO A 188 12.95 19.04 1.42
C PRO A 188 12.41 20.00 0.35
N SER A 189 12.73 21.30 0.46
CA SER A 189 12.19 22.34 -0.42
C SER A 189 12.45 22.11 -1.92
N TYR A 190 13.52 21.38 -2.26
CA TYR A 190 13.84 21.03 -3.64
C TYR A 190 12.95 19.94 -4.25
N ILE A 191 12.31 19.11 -3.44
CA ILE A 191 11.40 18.05 -3.91
C ILE A 191 10.11 18.63 -4.48
N ASN A 192 9.63 19.76 -3.96
CA ASN A 192 8.44 20.44 -4.49
C ASN A 192 8.58 20.77 -5.99
N ARG A 193 9.80 20.99 -6.48
CA ARG A 193 10.07 21.23 -7.91
C ARG A 193 9.98 19.97 -8.78
N LEU A 194 10.09 18.78 -8.19
CA LEU A 194 10.00 17.50 -8.90
C LEU A 194 8.55 17.02 -9.10
N PHE A 195 7.62 17.54 -8.29
CA PHE A 195 6.19 17.24 -8.36
C PHE A 195 5.34 18.40 -8.89
N ALA A 196 5.97 19.50 -9.28
CA ALA A 196 5.32 20.58 -10.01
C ALA A 196 5.08 20.11 -11.45
N TRP A 197 3.85 19.67 -11.72
CA TRP A 197 3.30 19.49 -13.05
C TRP A 197 2.56 20.75 -13.47
#